data_AF-A0A4P6EMW2-F1
#
_entry.id   AF-A0A4P6EMW2-F1
#
_cell.length_a   1.000
_cell.length_b   1.000
_cell.length_c   1.000
_cell.angle_alpha   90.00
_cell.angle_beta   90.00
_cell.angle_gamma   90.00
#
_symmetry.space_group_name_H-M   'P 1'
#
loop_
_entity.id
_entity.type
_entity.pdbx_description
1 polymer ?
#
loop_
_entity_poly.entity_id
_entity_poly.type
_entity_poly.pdbx_seq_one_letter_code
_entity_poly.pdbx_strand_id
1 'polypeptide(L)' 'MAQFTAPSVVRSQSIGDIPRRTAVRYPDALAIIDGDTKITYQQLDVLCDNVAASAQAAGSARARSSW' A
#
# COMPACT_ATOMS: atom_id res chain seq x y z
N MET A 1 -0.02 -28.17 6.62
CA MET A 1 -0.42 -26.89 7.22
C MET A 1 0.42 -25.78 6.60
N ALA A 2 -0.19 -24.93 5.77
CA ALA A 2 0.20 -23.55 5.42
C ALA A 2 -0.66 -23.14 4.22
N GLN A 3 -1.79 -22.48 4.47
CA GLN A 3 -2.59 -21.91 3.39
C GLN A 3 -2.24 -20.42 3.29
N PHE A 4 -1.46 -20.08 2.27
CA PHE A 4 -1.23 -18.69 1.87
C PHE A 4 -2.40 -18.30 0.97
N THR A 5 -3.44 -17.69 1.56
CA THR A 5 -4.54 -17.12 0.78
C THR A 5 -4.02 -15.90 0.03
N ALA A 6 -3.63 -16.09 -1.23
CA ALA A 6 -3.41 -14.97 -2.14
C ALA A 6 -4.75 -14.24 -2.33
N PRO A 7 -4.83 -12.92 -2.10
CA PRO A 7 -6.06 -12.17 -2.29
C PRO A 7 -6.52 -12.25 -3.76
N SER A 8 -7.80 -12.56 -3.96
CA SER A 8 -8.44 -12.84 -5.26
C SER A 8 -8.28 -11.69 -6.26
N VAL A 9 -7.45 -11.92 -7.29
CA VAL A 9 -6.80 -10.94 -8.18
C VAL A 9 -7.73 -10.09 -9.08
N VAL A 10 -9.06 -10.21 -9.00
CA VAL A 10 -10.01 -9.56 -9.95
C VAL A 10 -11.07 -8.67 -9.28
N ARG A 11 -11.15 -8.64 -7.93
CA ARG A 11 -11.88 -7.60 -7.16
C ARG A 11 -10.93 -6.70 -6.35
N SER A 12 -9.64 -6.74 -6.71
CA SER A 12 -8.51 -6.56 -5.81
C SER A 12 -7.43 -5.64 -6.38
N GLN A 13 -7.78 -4.76 -7.31
CA GLN A 13 -6.91 -3.62 -7.59
C GLN A 13 -7.20 -2.61 -6.49
N SER A 14 -6.40 -2.64 -5.45
CA SER A 14 -6.50 -1.67 -4.37
C SER A 14 -6.00 -0.33 -4.91
N ILE A 15 -6.50 0.79 -4.38
CA ILE A 15 -6.00 2.12 -4.79
C ILE A 15 -4.47 2.24 -4.64
N GLY A 16 -3.87 1.48 -3.70
CA GLY A 16 -2.43 1.37 -3.51
C GLY A 16 -1.67 0.64 -4.63
N ASP A 17 -2.33 -0.11 -5.51
CA ASP A 17 -1.66 -0.77 -6.64
C ASP A 17 -1.18 0.20 -7.72
N ILE A 18 -1.81 1.37 -7.81
CA ILE A 18 -1.42 2.42 -8.78
C ILE A 18 -0.01 2.95 -8.47
N PRO A 19 0.28 3.48 -7.26
CA PRO A 19 1.63 3.94 -6.93
C PRO A 19 2.66 2.80 -6.88
N ARG A 20 2.28 1.57 -6.49
CA ARG A 20 3.20 0.41 -6.50
C ARG A 20 3.77 0.10 -7.87
N ARG A 21 2.94 0.15 -8.91
CA ARG A 21 3.40 -0.07 -10.30
C ARG A 21 4.41 0.99 -10.72
N THR A 22 4.24 2.23 -10.29
CA THR A 22 5.18 3.31 -10.56
C THR A 22 6.47 3.14 -9.75
N ALA A 23 6.40 2.68 -8.50
CA ALA A 23 7.57 2.39 -7.67
C ALA A 23 8.49 1.34 -8.29
N VAL A 24 7.93 0.28 -8.90
CA VAL A 24 8.72 -0.74 -9.61
C VAL A 24 9.40 -0.15 -10.85
N ARG A 25 8.73 0.76 -11.56
CA ARG A 25 9.21 1.29 -12.84
C ARG A 25 10.16 2.50 -12.68
N TYR A 26 9.94 3.30 -11.64
CA TYR A 26 10.62 4.56 -11.36
C TYR A 26 10.78 4.76 -9.84
N PRO A 27 11.60 3.95 -9.16
CA PRO A 27 11.69 3.93 -7.70
C PRO A 27 12.15 5.28 -7.11
N ASP A 28 13.01 5.99 -7.84
CA ASP A 28 13.60 7.27 -7.41
C ASP A 28 12.77 8.49 -7.83
N ALA A 29 11.68 8.31 -8.58
CA ALA A 29 10.80 9.41 -8.93
C ALA A 29 10.02 9.90 -7.70
N LEU A 30 9.80 11.20 -7.60
CA LEU A 30 9.05 11.80 -6.49
C LEU A 30 7.56 11.45 -6.60
N ALA A 31 7.01 10.86 -5.53
CA ALA A 31 5.62 10.45 -5.44
C ALA A 31 4.75 11.48 -4.71
N ILE A 32 5.29 12.11 -3.66
CA ILE A 32 4.61 13.16 -2.90
C ILE A 32 5.62 14.28 -2.64
N ILE A 33 5.15 15.51 -2.83
CA ILE A 33 5.85 16.75 -2.46
C ILE A 33 4.91 17.53 -1.55
N ASP A 34 5.33 17.75 -0.31
CA ASP A 34 4.63 18.55 0.70
C ASP A 34 5.62 19.54 1.35
N GLY A 35 5.62 20.78 0.85
CA GLY A 35 6.64 21.77 1.21
C GLY A 35 8.06 21.27 0.92
N ASP A 36 8.90 21.22 1.96
CA ASP A 36 10.26 20.69 1.90
C ASP A 36 10.32 19.16 1.92
N THR A 37 9.21 18.50 2.28
CA THR A 37 9.13 17.04 2.32
C THR A 37 8.97 16.50 0.90
N LYS A 38 9.95 15.71 0.47
CA LYS A 38 9.94 15.02 -0.81
C LYS A 38 10.17 13.55 -0.56
N ILE A 39 9.22 12.71 -0.98
CA ILE A 39 9.35 11.26 -0.87
C ILE A 39 9.27 10.61 -2.24
N THR A 40 10.11 9.60 -2.45
CA THR A 40 10.11 8.81 -3.68
C THR A 40 9.02 7.74 -3.66
N TYR A 41 8.70 7.17 -4.82
CA TYR A 41 7.77 6.05 -4.90
C TYR A 41 8.23 4.82 -4.09
N GLN A 42 9.53 4.53 -4.03
CA GLN A 42 10.06 3.46 -3.19
C GLN A 42 9.84 3.73 -1.69
N GLN A 43 10.07 4.97 -1.25
CA GLN A 43 9.85 5.35 0.15
C GLN A 43 8.35 5.32 0.51
N LEU A 44 7.50 5.77 -0.41
CA LEU A 44 6.05 5.70 -0.24
C LEU A 44 5.58 4.26 -0.04
N ASP A 45 6.07 3.30 -0.83
CA ASP A 45 5.68 1.90 -0.71
C ASP A 45 6.02 1.31 0.67
N VAL A 46 7.24 1.56 1.16
CA VAL A 46 7.67 1.14 2.51
C VAL A 46 6.79 1.77 3.60
N LEU A 47 6.45 3.05 3.47
CA LEU A 47 5.57 3.73 4.42
C LEU A 47 4.15 3.12 4.40
N CYS A 48 3.62 2.79 3.23
CA CYS A 48 2.33 2.11 3.10
C CYS A 48 2.32 0.75 3.79
N ASP A 49 3.37 -0.06 3.63
CA ASP A 49 3.50 -1.35 4.30
C ASP A 49 3.58 -1.21 5.82
N ASN A 50 4.34 -0.23 6.31
CA ASN A 50 4.45 0.05 7.75
C ASN A 50 3.10 0.47 8.34
N VAL A 51 2.36 1.35 7.67
CA VAL A 51 1.01 1.77 8.11
C VAL A 51 0.04 0.58 8.10
N ALA A 52 0.08 -0.25 7.06
CA ALA A 52 -0.76 -1.43 6.98
C ALA A 52 -0.45 -2.45 8.10
N ALA A 53 0.84 -2.66 8.41
CA ALA A 53 1.25 -3.51 9.53
C ALA A 53 0.77 -2.95 10.88
N SER A 54 0.92 -1.64 11.10
CA SER A 54 0.45 -0.96 12.31
C SER A 54 -1.07 -1.03 12.46
N ALA A 55 -1.82 -0.77 11.39
CA ALA A 55 -3.27 -0.84 11.39
C ALA A 55 -3.80 -2.26 11.70
N GLN A 56 -3.11 -3.30 11.19
CA GLN A 56 -3.43 -4.70 11.52
C GLN A 56 -3.12 -5.01 12.98
N ALA A 57 -1.98 -4.56 13.50
CA ALA A 57 -1.61 -4.73 14.90
C ALA A 57 -2.59 -4.02 15.86
N ALA A 58 -3.16 -2.89 15.45
CA ALA A 58 -4.18 -2.15 16.20
C ALA A 58 -5.58 -2.79 16.17
N GLY A 59 -5.75 -3.94 15.49
CA GLY A 59 -7.02 -4.68 15.48
C GLY A 59 -8.12 -4.06 14.60
N SER A 60 -7.75 -3.20 13.65
CA SER A 60 -8.69 -2.58 12.71
C SER A 60 -9.47 -3.66 11.95
N ALA A 61 -10.74 -3.89 12.30
CA ALA A 61 -11.60 -4.77 11.52
C ALA A 61 -11.69 -4.19 10.10
N ARG A 62 -11.31 -4.98 9.09
CA ARG A 62 -11.52 -4.64 7.67
C ARG A 62 -12.89 -4.01 7.54
N ALA A 63 -12.94 -2.76 7.09
CA ALA A 63 -14.17 -1.98 7.07
C ALA A 63 -15.31 -2.87 6.60
N ARG A 64 -16.29 -3.15 7.48
CA ARG A 64 -17.49 -3.89 7.11
C ARG A 64 -18.16 -3.05 6.04
N SER A 65 -17.92 -3.38 4.78
CA SER A 65 -18.66 -2.84 3.66
C SER A 65 -20.06 -3.43 3.73
N SER A 66 -20.96 -2.78 4.47
CA SER A 66 -22.37 -2.78 4.13
C SER A 66 -22.57 -1.71 3.05
N TRP A 67 -22.46 -2.15 1.80
CA TRP A 67 -23.04 -1.49 0.64
C TRP A 67 -23.96 -2.51 -0.01
#